data_AF-A0A426UYP1-F1
#
_entry.id   AF-A0A426UYP1-F1
#
_cell.length_a   1.000
_cell.length_b   1.000
_cell.length_c   1.000
_cell.angle_alpha   90.00
_cell.angle_beta   90.00
_cell.angle_gamma   90.00
#
_symmetry.space_group_name_H-M   'P 1'
#
loop_
_entity.id
_entity.type
_entity.pdbx_description
1 polymer ?
#
loop_
_entity_poly.entity_id
_entity_poly.type
_entity_poly.pdbx_seq_one_letter_code
_entity_poly.pdbx_strand_id
1 'polypeptide(L)'
;MPDIQLDFESMRQAADQLDAAKDEVQALLDQFTGALEQFADAFGGDEIGMLVGIAHQACTDALTGCFSTNIEDLADYAQCIRDMADDHETGDAEIAKIFTDLQGEIER
;
A
#
# COMPACT_ATOMS: atom_id res chain seq x y z
N MET A 1 -26.60 11.53 -13.95
CA MET A 1 -25.82 10.89 -12.89
C MET A 1 -25.91 11.81 -11.68
N PRO A 2 -26.07 11.30 -10.45
CA PRO A 2 -25.94 12.15 -9.28
C PRO A 2 -24.56 12.82 -9.30
N ASP A 3 -24.52 14.08 -8.87
CA ASP A 3 -23.31 14.88 -8.77
C ASP A 3 -22.38 14.18 -7.76
N ILE A 4 -21.29 13.57 -8.23
CA ILE A 4 -20.32 12.92 -7.37
C ILE A 4 -19.43 14.02 -6.82
N GLN A 5 -19.73 14.51 -5.63
CA GLN A 5 -18.83 15.40 -4.91
C GLN A 5 -17.67 14.57 -4.35
N LEU A 6 -16.50 14.72 -4.96
CA LEU A 6 -15.26 14.12 -4.49
C LEU A 6 -14.59 15.04 -3.47
N ASP A 7 -14.22 14.48 -2.32
CA ASP A 7 -13.39 15.14 -1.33
C ASP A 7 -11.94 14.68 -1.50
N PHE A 8 -11.18 15.46 -2.28
CA PHE A 8 -9.79 15.16 -2.62
C PHE A 8 -8.86 15.20 -1.40
N GLU A 9 -9.18 16.01 -0.38
CA GLU A 9 -8.39 16.08 0.85
C GLU A 9 -8.56 14.78 1.65
N SER A 10 -9.80 14.31 1.81
CA SER A 10 -10.08 13.02 2.45
C SER A 10 -9.43 11.85 1.71
N MET A 11 -9.38 11.89 0.37
CA MET A 11 -8.70 10.87 -0.43
C MET A 11 -7.18 10.84 -0.17
N ARG A 12 -6.53 12.01 -0.19
CA ARG A 12 -5.09 12.11 0.13
C ARG A 12 -4.80 11.65 1.56
N GLN A 13 -5.66 12.02 2.51
CA GLN A 13 -5.56 11.55 3.89
C GLN A 13 -5.70 10.03 4.00
N ALA A 14 -6.61 9.42 3.23
CA ALA A 14 -6.76 7.96 3.20
C ALA A 14 -5.51 7.26 2.65
N ALA A 15 -4.89 7.83 1.61
CA ALA A 15 -3.61 7.32 1.09
C ALA A 15 -2.49 7.40 2.15
N ASP A 16 -2.40 8.50 2.90
CA ASP A 16 -1.41 8.64 3.98
C ASP A 16 -1.65 7.63 5.11
N GLN A 17 -2.91 7.31 5.41
CA GLN A 17 -3.25 6.27 6.38
C GLN A 17 -2.85 4.86 5.90
N LEU A 18 -2.97 4.59 4.61
CA LEU A 18 -2.50 3.32 4.03
C LEU A 18 -0.98 3.19 4.11
N ASP A 19 -0.23 4.26 3.85
CA ASP A 19 1.23 4.26 4.02
C ASP A 19 1.62 4.04 5.49
N ALA A 20 0.95 4.71 6.42
CA ALA A 20 1.21 4.50 7.84
C ALA A 20 0.93 3.05 8.27
N ALA A 21 -0.17 2.46 7.79
CA ALA A 21 -0.51 1.06 8.07
C ALA A 21 0.50 0.10 7.43
N LYS A 22 0.97 0.38 6.22
CA LYS A 22 2.03 -0.39 5.55
C LYS A 22 3.30 -0.41 6.40
N ASP A 23 3.73 0.75 6.87
CA ASP A 23 4.95 0.88 7.68
C ASP A 23 4.82 0.14 9.03
N GLU A 24 3.63 0.16 9.65
CA GLU A 24 3.35 -0.60 10.87
C GLU A 24 3.42 -2.12 10.62
N VAL A 25 2.84 -2.61 9.52
CA VAL A 25 2.89 -4.04 9.16
C VAL A 25 4.32 -4.48 8.84
N GLN A 26 5.10 -3.67 8.11
CA GLN A 26 6.51 -3.96 7.85
C GLN A 26 7.31 -4.06 9.15
N ALA A 27 7.13 -3.10 10.07
CA ALA A 27 7.83 -3.11 11.36
C ALA A 27 7.48 -4.33 12.22
N LEU A 28 6.22 -4.80 12.16
CA LEU A 28 5.80 -6.04 12.84
C LEU A 28 6.39 -7.29 12.19
N LEU A 29 6.44 -7.33 10.85
CA LEU A 29 7.06 -8.42 10.11
C LEU A 29 8.55 -8.52 10.44
N ASP A 30 9.28 -7.40 10.46
CA ASP A 30 10.70 -7.35 10.80
C ASP A 30 10.99 -7.83 12.22
N GLN A 31 10.13 -7.45 13.18
CA GLN A 31 10.22 -7.96 14.55
C GLN A 31 9.96 -9.46 14.63
N PHE A 32 8.98 -9.95 13.87
CA PHE A 32 8.63 -11.36 13.83
C PHE A 32 9.75 -12.20 13.22
N THR A 33 10.30 -11.79 12.07
CA THR A 33 11.40 -12.49 11.41
C THR A 33 12.66 -12.48 12.26
N GLY A 34 13.01 -11.35 12.88
CA GLY A 34 14.14 -11.27 13.81
C GLY A 34 13.98 -12.15 15.07
N ALA A 35 12.74 -12.39 15.52
CA ALA A 35 12.47 -13.36 16.60
C ALA A 35 12.59 -14.81 16.10
N LEU A 36 12.15 -15.10 14.87
CA LEU A 36 12.25 -16.43 14.26
C LEU A 36 13.70 -16.88 14.06
N GLU A 37 14.58 -15.98 13.63
CA GLU A 37 16.00 -16.29 13.43
C GLU A 37 16.68 -16.86 14.68
N GLN A 38 16.23 -16.47 15.87
CA GLN A 38 16.76 -16.98 17.15
C GLN A 38 16.44 -18.46 17.38
N PHE A 39 15.42 -19.00 16.72
CA PHE A 39 15.04 -20.41 16.84
C PHE A 39 15.75 -21.30 15.82
N ALA A 40 16.22 -20.75 14.69
CA ALA A 40 16.92 -21.51 13.66
C ALA A 40 18.18 -22.20 14.19
N ASP A 41 18.95 -21.50 15.04
CA ASP A 41 20.16 -22.04 15.68
C ASP A 41 19.87 -23.12 16.75
N ALA A 42 18.63 -23.18 17.25
CA ALA A 42 18.25 -24.09 18.32
C ALA A 42 17.98 -25.53 17.85
N PHE A 43 17.79 -25.75 16.55
CA PHE A 43 17.37 -27.07 16.03
C PHE A 43 18.49 -28.12 16.02
N GLY A 44 19.75 -27.72 16.16
CA GLY A 44 20.90 -28.65 16.19
C GLY A 44 21.27 -29.21 14.81
N GLY A 45 22.40 -29.93 14.75
CA GLY A 45 23.01 -30.41 13.49
C GLY A 45 22.81 -31.89 13.18
N ASP A 46 21.95 -32.60 13.93
CA ASP A 46 21.61 -33.99 13.62
C ASP A 46 20.53 -34.07 12.53
N GLU A 47 20.20 -35.29 12.08
CA GLU A 47 19.27 -35.50 10.96
C GLU A 47 17.85 -34.97 11.26
N ILE A 48 17.43 -35.01 12.52
CA ILE A 48 16.13 -34.45 12.94
C ILE A 48 16.22 -32.92 12.96
N GLY A 49 17.28 -32.36 13.51
CA GLY A 49 17.55 -30.93 13.53
C GLY A 49 17.59 -30.30 12.13
N MET A 50 18.24 -30.98 11.18
CA MET A 50 18.25 -30.55 9.77
C MET A 50 16.85 -30.57 9.13
N LEU A 51 16.05 -31.61 9.37
CA LEU A 51 14.67 -31.68 8.84
C LEU A 51 13.79 -30.58 9.43
N VAL A 52 13.94 -30.28 10.73
CA VAL A 52 13.22 -29.19 11.39
C VAL A 52 13.68 -27.84 10.84
N GLY A 53 14.98 -27.64 10.61
CA GLY A 53 15.52 -26.43 9.98
C GLY A 53 14.93 -26.18 8.58
N ILE A 54 14.80 -27.22 7.75
CA ILE A 54 14.18 -27.12 6.41
C ILE A 54 12.69 -26.75 6.53
N ALA A 55 11.95 -27.39 7.42
CA ALA A 55 10.53 -27.09 7.63
C ALA A 55 10.33 -25.64 8.15
N HIS A 56 11.19 -25.20 9.08
CA HIS A 56 11.19 -23.84 9.59
C HIS A 56 11.45 -22.82 8.47
N GLN A 57 12.46 -23.04 7.62
CA GLN A 57 12.76 -22.17 6.49
C GLN A 57 11.57 -22.08 5.52
N ALA A 58 10.99 -23.22 5.13
CA ALA A 58 9.87 -23.26 4.20
C ALA A 58 8.63 -22.50 4.73
N CYS A 59 8.33 -22.62 6.02
CA CYS A 59 7.25 -21.84 6.64
C CYS A 59 7.57 -20.35 6.71
N THR A 60 8.82 -20.00 7.02
CA THR A 60 9.27 -18.60 7.12
C THR A 60 9.22 -17.93 5.75
N ASP A 61 9.72 -18.58 4.70
CA ASP A 61 9.69 -18.07 3.32
C ASP A 61 8.27 -17.87 2.80
N ALA A 62 7.37 -18.83 3.07
CA ALA A 62 5.98 -18.72 2.67
C ALA A 62 5.27 -17.54 3.36
N LEU A 63 5.55 -17.34 4.65
CA LEU A 63 4.98 -16.25 5.43
C LEU A 63 5.53 -14.89 5.01
N THR A 64 6.85 -14.75 4.90
CA THR A 64 7.49 -13.50 4.49
C THR A 64 7.06 -13.12 3.07
N GLY A 65 7.02 -14.08 2.14
CA GLY A 65 6.52 -13.84 0.79
C GLY A 65 5.08 -13.29 0.78
N CYS A 66 4.18 -13.89 1.56
CA CYS A 66 2.79 -13.43 1.62
C CYS A 66 2.66 -12.01 2.18
N PHE A 67 3.37 -11.70 3.27
CA PHE A 67 3.30 -10.35 3.86
C PHE A 67 3.98 -9.30 2.98
N SER A 68 5.12 -9.61 2.36
CA SER A 68 5.79 -8.69 1.45
C SER A 68 4.90 -8.29 0.27
N THR A 69 4.20 -9.25 -0.36
CA THR A 69 3.24 -8.94 -1.42
C THR A 69 2.11 -8.04 -0.93
N ASN A 70 1.54 -8.32 0.25
CA ASN A 70 0.47 -7.48 0.78
C ASN A 70 0.95 -6.05 1.12
N ILE A 71 2.20 -5.90 1.57
CA ILE A 71 2.84 -4.60 1.85
C ILE A 71 3.02 -3.80 0.57
N GLU A 72 3.46 -4.46 -0.51
CA GLU A 72 3.56 -3.86 -1.85
C GLU A 72 2.18 -3.41 -2.36
N ASP A 73 1.16 -4.27 -2.26
CA ASP A 73 -0.21 -3.95 -2.67
C ASP A 73 -0.78 -2.74 -1.91
N LEU A 74 -0.49 -2.60 -0.60
CA LEU A 74 -0.91 -1.44 0.17
C LEU A 74 -0.28 -0.14 -0.33
N ALA A 75 1.00 -0.18 -0.73
CA ALA A 75 1.68 0.97 -1.32
C ALA A 75 1.05 1.35 -2.67
N ASP A 76 0.76 0.37 -3.50
CA ASP A 76 0.11 0.57 -4.79
C ASP A 76 -1.28 1.18 -4.63
N TYR A 77 -2.07 0.70 -3.67
CA TYR A 77 -3.39 1.28 -3.37
C TYR A 77 -3.30 2.72 -2.88
N ALA A 78 -2.34 3.04 -2.01
CA ALA A 78 -2.11 4.41 -1.56
C ALA A 78 -1.79 5.32 -2.75
N GLN A 79 -0.92 4.88 -3.66
CA GLN A 79 -0.57 5.65 -4.86
C GLN A 79 -1.78 5.83 -5.79
N CYS A 80 -2.55 4.77 -6.07
CA CYS A 80 -3.72 4.87 -6.92
C CYS A 80 -4.77 5.87 -6.40
N ILE A 81 -4.95 5.95 -5.07
CA ILE A 81 -5.88 6.91 -4.48
C ILE A 81 -5.39 8.36 -4.67
N ARG A 82 -4.07 8.60 -4.53
CA ARG A 82 -3.48 9.92 -4.79
C ARG A 82 -3.64 10.31 -6.25
N ASP A 83 -3.30 9.40 -7.16
CA ASP A 83 -3.43 9.64 -8.59
C ASP A 83 -4.90 9.95 -8.95
N MET A 84 -5.85 9.21 -8.37
CA MET A 84 -7.27 9.48 -8.59
C MET A 84 -7.71 10.86 -8.06
N ALA A 85 -7.16 11.32 -6.92
CA ALA A 85 -7.45 12.65 -6.40
C ALA A 85 -6.90 13.74 -7.34
N ASP A 86 -5.66 13.58 -7.79
CA ASP A 86 -4.96 14.55 -8.64
C ASP A 86 -5.57 14.63 -10.05
N ASP A 87 -5.92 13.48 -10.64
CA ASP A 87 -6.55 13.39 -11.96
C ASP A 87 -7.94 14.04 -11.97
N HIS A 88 -8.75 13.78 -10.94
CA HIS A 88 -10.07 14.39 -10.83
C HIS A 88 -9.99 15.91 -10.57
N GLU A 89 -9.13 16.36 -9.65
CA GLU A 89 -8.97 17.78 -9.36
C GLU A 89 -8.49 18.55 -10.61
N THR A 90 -7.55 17.98 -11.35
CA THR A 90 -7.06 18.57 -12.61
C THR A 90 -8.13 18.59 -13.68
N GLY A 91 -8.82 17.46 -13.91
CA GLY A 91 -9.86 17.35 -14.92
C GLY A 91 -11.03 18.30 -14.66
N ASP A 92 -11.47 18.41 -13.42
CA ASP A 92 -12.57 19.31 -13.03
C ASP A 92 -12.16 20.79 -13.22
N ALA A 93 -10.91 21.14 -12.88
CA ALA A 93 -10.38 22.48 -13.09
C ALA A 93 -10.28 22.85 -14.59
N GLU A 94 -9.82 21.92 -15.43
CA GLU A 94 -9.75 22.12 -16.89
C GLU A 94 -11.14 22.33 -17.50
N ILE A 95 -12.11 21.51 -17.11
CA ILE A 95 -13.51 21.64 -17.56
C ILE A 95 -14.08 22.99 -17.12
N ALA A 96 -13.91 23.37 -15.85
CA ALA A 96 -14.39 24.66 -15.33
C ALA A 96 -13.79 25.84 -16.09
N LYS A 97 -12.49 25.77 -16.45
CA LYS A 97 -11.83 26.79 -17.26
C LYS A 97 -12.44 26.88 -18.67
N ILE A 98 -12.64 25.75 -19.35
CA ILE A 98 -13.25 25.72 -20.69
C ILE A 98 -14.64 26.38 -20.67
N PHE A 99 -15.47 26.06 -19.68
CA PHE A 99 -16.79 26.67 -19.56
C PHE A 99 -16.73 28.17 -19.25
N THR A 100 -15.79 28.60 -18.42
CA THR A 100 -15.56 30.03 -18.13
C THR A 100 -15.15 30.78 -19.39
N ASP A 101 -14.23 30.22 -20.19
CA ASP A 101 -13.77 30.83 -21.44
C ASP A 101 -14.91 30.93 -22.48
N LEU A 102 -15.68 29.85 -22.66
CA LEU A 102 -16.84 29.83 -23.57
C LEU A 102 -17.92 30.84 -23.17
N GLN A 103 -18.20 30.99 -21.87
CA GLN A 103 -19.16 31.99 -21.38
C GLN A 103 -18.68 33.41 -21.71
N GLY A 104 -17.39 33.69 -21.51
CA GLY A 104 -16.79 34.98 -21.85
C GLY A 104 -16.78 35.30 -23.35
N GLU A 105 -16.77 34.28 -24.22
CA GLU A 105 -16.92 34.44 -25.66
C GLU A 105 -18.37 34.75 -26.08
N ILE A 106 -19.36 34.15 -25.40
CA ILE A 106 -20.79 34.38 -25.70
C ILE A 106 -21.27 35.75 -25.22
N GLU A 107 -20.69 36.29 -24.15
CA GLU A 107 -21.06 37.59 -23.58
C GLU A 107 -20.43 38.81 -24.31
N ARG A 108 -19.59 38.58 -25.34
CA ARG A 108 -18.98 39.62 -26.20
C ARG A 108 -19.69 39.77 -27.54
#